data_AF-A0AAE0H4G9-F1
#
_entry.id   AF-A0AAE0H4G9-F1
#
_cell.length_a   1.000
_cell.length_b   1.000
_cell.length_c   1.000
_cell.angle_alpha   90.00
_cell.angle_beta   90.00
_cell.angle_gamma   90.00
#
_symmetry.space_group_name_H-M   'P 1'
#
loop_
_entity.id
_entity.type
_entity.pdbx_description
1 polymer ?
#
loop_
_entity_poly.entity_id
_entity_poly.type
_entity_poly.pdbx_seq_one_letter_code
_entity_poly.pdbx_strand_id
1 'polypeptide(L)'
;MRELEGKVVRLYCDNQAVVAMLSHFTSRNPELMRRMRKLWLLLDLHYIELQARYIRSEANEWADRLSRCEDIDDWRLNRQWFEWADNNWGPHTVDRFASEISAQLPRYFAGWHDPLWEGLDSMTYNWRGENNWVNPPWGLLDEVAQKIKEEHVAATVVAPYWPGQSWFRELEQLADELYWKLDDAWYPGVVQLYDDDGYANIVYDDGDKEVVDLAEERFSIIANVENPTGGENIFGEKDILLTDSVGTSDPPVGTEKNQIKKEGFLEKAFGLRWKNELGISEHSQLAVRMQEAVLQQTTKDNYEPKVRRFVLFCQRQQKEWLPATTPTVLLYLASLLEAGGIRVSSLQPYLSAINNYHEDLGYEAPAKGKSVTRAVKGMAVLQANEGVVSGDILTERTYLPAQHVWAAQQAAAASTPRTTEELRQLRAYVYTVFAYVTFGRPDTGVAMQTEHISSTEEVLSVVLLKEKGRRHHQVKRRLQIPWQGVRGLRGVLENWQVHRDLAWRGDTSSTTPTSNVTGSYWRLPGERGPFEGATLVNEWIQLALDSLGCLPPEGGHFSAHSTRKGAATGARAVGTVLERVCFFGGWAQTSSAVHRYIDPTAIPDEYMQHFFGWMAPQGSCG
;
A
#
# COMPACT_ATOMS: atom_id res chain seq x y z
N MET A 1 30.55 16.16 24.89
CA MET A 1 30.43 17.63 24.70
C MET A 1 31.26 18.48 25.67
N ARG A 2 31.37 18.14 26.96
CA ARG A 2 32.21 18.90 27.94
C ARG A 2 33.66 19.12 27.49
N GLU A 3 34.21 18.22 26.68
CA GLU A 3 35.60 18.32 26.19
C GLU A 3 35.82 19.39 25.10
N LEU A 4 34.75 19.88 24.47
CA LEU A 4 34.81 20.87 23.38
C LEU A 4 34.40 22.28 23.82
N GLU A 5 33.94 22.42 25.06
CA GLU A 5 33.48 23.68 25.62
C GLU A 5 34.60 24.74 25.60
N GLY A 6 34.31 25.93 25.07
CA GLY A 6 35.28 27.02 24.94
C GLY A 6 36.33 26.85 23.83
N LYS A 7 36.24 25.80 22.99
CA LYS A 7 37.25 25.49 21.96
C LYS A 7 36.81 25.90 20.56
N VAL A 8 37.82 26.11 19.69
CA VAL A 8 37.62 26.24 18.24
C VAL A 8 37.65 24.85 17.61
N VAL A 9 36.54 24.42 17.03
CA VAL A 9 36.37 23.13 16.36
C VAL A 9 36.45 23.34 14.85
N ARG A 10 37.43 22.72 14.20
CA ARG A 10 37.53 22.74 12.73
C ARG A 10 36.83 21.52 12.13
N LEU A 11 35.75 21.77 11.40
CA LEU A 11 34.97 20.75 10.71
C LEU A 11 35.44 20.64 9.26
N TYR A 12 35.95 19.48 8.87
CA TYR A 12 36.26 19.19 7.46
C TYR A 12 35.05 18.51 6.81
N CYS A 13 34.57 19.04 5.69
CA CYS A 13 33.39 18.56 4.99
C CYS A 13 33.63 18.54 3.48
N ASP A 14 33.17 17.49 2.81
CA ASP A 14 33.31 17.30 1.36
C ASP A 14 32.12 17.84 0.55
N ASN A 15 31.16 18.46 1.24
CA ASN A 15 30.04 19.12 0.61
C ASN A 15 30.23 20.65 0.70
N GLN A 16 30.59 21.26 -0.44
CA GLN A 16 30.79 22.70 -0.54
C GLN A 16 29.55 23.51 -0.15
N ALA A 17 28.35 23.00 -0.39
CA ALA A 17 27.11 23.68 -0.01
C ALA A 17 26.92 23.70 1.52
N VAL A 18 27.30 22.62 2.21
CA VAL A 18 27.27 22.56 3.68
C VAL A 18 28.33 23.48 4.28
N VAL A 19 29.54 23.49 3.73
CA VAL A 19 30.61 24.41 4.17
C VAL A 19 30.18 25.87 3.98
N ALA A 20 29.60 26.22 2.83
CA ALA A 20 29.08 27.56 2.58
C ALA A 20 27.95 27.94 3.54
N MET A 21 27.03 27.01 3.81
CA MET A 21 25.93 27.22 4.75
C MET A 21 26.43 27.47 6.17
N LEU A 22 27.36 26.66 6.67
CA LEU A 22 27.94 26.80 8.01
C LEU A 22 28.82 28.05 8.13
N SER A 23 29.51 28.46 7.06
CA SER A 23 30.37 29.65 7.06
C SER A 23 29.60 30.96 6.94
N HIS A 24 28.50 30.97 6.18
CA HIS A 24 27.68 32.16 5.95
C HIS A 24 26.44 32.25 6.82
N PHE A 25 26.25 31.26 7.69
CA PHE A 25 25.13 31.16 8.60
C PHE A 25 23.76 31.27 7.90
N THR A 26 23.61 30.69 6.70
CA THR A 26 22.38 30.85 5.91
C THR A 26 22.14 29.72 4.92
N SER A 27 20.87 29.39 4.68
CA SER A 27 20.39 28.43 3.69
C SER A 27 19.03 28.86 3.15
N ARG A 28 18.78 28.61 1.86
CA ARG A 28 17.47 28.86 1.22
C ARG A 28 16.44 27.75 1.51
N ASN A 29 16.86 26.65 2.15
CA ASN A 29 15.99 25.55 2.54
C ASN A 29 15.53 25.74 4.01
N PRO A 30 14.21 25.90 4.27
CA PRO A 30 13.69 26.13 5.62
C PRO A 30 13.97 25.00 6.63
N GLU A 31 14.05 23.75 6.17
CA GLU A 31 14.36 22.58 7.01
C GLU A 31 15.81 22.63 7.49
N LEU A 32 16.73 22.92 6.56
CA LEU A 32 18.15 23.07 6.87
C LEU A 32 18.39 24.27 7.80
N MET A 33 17.68 25.39 7.58
CA MET A 33 17.70 26.53 8.50
C MET A 33 17.26 26.15 9.92
N ARG A 34 16.24 25.30 10.08
CA ARG A 34 15.78 24.88 11.42
C ARG A 34 16.82 24.03 12.14
N ARG A 35 17.45 23.08 11.44
CA ARG A 35 18.53 22.26 12.00
C ARG A 35 19.77 23.09 12.33
N MET A 36 20.11 24.03 11.47
CA MET A 36 21.25 24.92 11.65
C MET A 36 21.08 25.85 12.86
N ARG A 37 19.87 26.36 13.12
CA ARG A 37 19.57 27.14 14.34
C ARG A 37 19.75 26.30 15.61
N LYS A 38 19.38 25.02 15.60
CA LYS A 38 19.62 24.11 16.74
C LYS A 38 21.11 23.87 16.95
N LEU A 39 21.86 23.69 15.87
CA LEU A 39 23.31 23.54 15.93
C LEU A 39 23.96 24.79 16.54
N TRP A 40 23.57 25.99 16.12
CA TRP A 40 24.13 27.22 16.70
C TRP A 40 23.76 27.40 18.15
N LEU A 41 22.50 27.16 18.53
CA LEU A 41 22.11 27.22 19.94
C LEU A 41 23.01 26.33 20.80
N LEU A 42 23.34 25.14 20.32
CA LEU A 42 24.22 24.21 21.01
C LEU A 42 25.68 24.69 21.03
N LEU A 43 26.20 25.24 19.93
CA LEU A 43 27.55 25.81 19.88
C LEU A 43 27.68 27.03 20.81
N ASP A 44 26.69 27.92 20.81
CA ASP A 44 26.66 29.12 21.65
C ASP A 44 26.53 28.78 23.14
N LEU A 45 25.66 27.83 23.49
CA LEU A 45 25.48 27.38 24.88
C LEU A 45 26.77 26.79 25.48
N HIS A 46 27.67 26.28 24.64
CA HIS A 46 28.93 25.67 25.06
C HIS A 46 30.18 26.47 24.63
N TYR A 47 30.02 27.72 24.20
CA TYR A 47 31.12 28.59 23.76
C TYR A 47 32.06 27.94 22.72
N ILE A 48 31.51 27.20 21.76
CA ILE A 48 32.26 26.45 20.75
C ILE A 48 32.29 27.26 19.45
N GLU A 49 33.48 27.61 18.97
CA GLU A 49 33.63 28.26 17.65
C GLU A 49 33.79 27.19 16.56
N LEU A 50 32.82 27.04 15.67
CA LEU A 50 32.87 26.07 14.58
C LEU A 50 33.44 26.70 13.28
N GLN A 51 34.54 26.14 12.77
CA GLN A 51 35.17 26.54 11.51
C GLN A 51 35.05 25.44 10.45
N ALA A 52 34.13 25.60 9.49
CA ALA A 52 33.97 24.65 8.39
C ALA A 52 35.04 24.84 7.29
N ARG A 53 35.65 23.76 6.82
CA ARG A 53 36.63 23.74 5.72
C ARG A 53 36.28 22.66 4.70
N TYR A 54 36.33 23.02 3.44
CA TYR A 54 36.11 22.07 2.36
C TYR A 54 37.32 21.13 2.20
N ILE A 55 37.06 19.83 2.04
CA ILE A 55 38.03 18.83 1.60
C ILE A 55 37.50 18.10 0.36
N ARG A 56 38.37 17.59 -0.50
CA ARG A 56 37.93 16.75 -1.63
C ARG A 56 37.35 15.44 -1.09
N SER A 57 36.28 14.92 -1.70
CA SER A 57 35.64 13.66 -1.27
C SER A 57 36.62 12.49 -1.20
N GLU A 58 37.62 12.44 -2.09
CA GLU A 58 38.71 11.46 -2.07
C GLU A 58 39.57 11.51 -0.78
N ALA A 59 39.58 12.65 -0.09
CA ALA A 59 40.28 12.83 1.19
C ALA A 59 39.34 12.66 2.41
N ASN A 60 38.05 12.43 2.18
CA ASN A 60 37.02 12.25 3.21
C ASN A 60 36.75 10.75 3.50
N GLU A 61 37.75 9.89 3.30
CA GLU A 61 37.61 8.43 3.34
C GLU A 61 37.00 7.89 4.64
N TRP A 62 37.27 8.55 5.76
CA TRP A 62 36.80 8.11 7.08
C TRP A 62 35.33 8.46 7.34
N ALA A 63 34.91 9.70 7.02
CA ALA A 63 33.51 10.08 7.21
C ALA A 63 32.60 9.42 6.16
N ASP A 64 33.09 9.22 4.94
CA ASP A 64 32.32 8.57 3.86
C ASP A 64 32.18 7.05 4.09
N ARG A 65 33.15 6.44 4.79
CA ARG A 65 33.04 5.05 5.26
C ARG A 65 32.10 4.91 6.45
N LEU A 66 32.11 5.86 7.39
CA LEU A 66 31.23 5.86 8.57
C LEU A 66 29.77 6.24 8.22
N SER A 67 29.53 7.11 7.25
CA SER A 67 28.17 7.48 6.79
C SER A 67 27.47 6.39 5.97
N ARG A 68 28.25 5.43 5.46
CA ARG A 68 27.74 4.21 4.81
C ARG A 68 27.45 3.08 5.80
N CYS A 69 27.72 3.31 7.09
CA CYS A 69 27.38 2.43 8.21
C CYS A 69 26.16 2.96 9.00
N GLU A 70 25.12 3.49 8.31
CA GLU A 70 23.80 3.64 8.94
C GLU A 70 23.21 2.24 9.13
N ASP A 71 23.05 1.84 10.40
CA ASP A 71 22.47 0.56 10.76
C ASP A 71 20.95 0.61 10.51
N ILE A 72 20.54 0.12 9.33
CA ILE A 72 19.13 -0.02 8.96
C ILE A 72 18.36 -0.98 9.89
N ASP A 73 19.07 -1.76 10.71
CA ASP A 73 18.52 -2.69 11.68
C ASP A 73 18.47 -2.12 13.12
N ASP A 74 18.76 -0.83 13.33
CA ASP A 74 18.54 -0.15 14.62
C ASP A 74 17.05 0.24 14.79
N TRP A 75 16.25 -0.71 15.25
CA TRP A 75 14.81 -0.56 15.54
C TRP A 75 14.50 -0.86 17.01
N ARG A 76 13.35 -0.36 17.50
CA ARG A 76 12.84 -0.67 18.85
C ARG A 76 11.39 -1.08 18.83
N LEU A 77 11.01 -1.98 19.74
CA LEU A 77 9.60 -2.30 20.00
C LEU A 77 8.85 -1.05 20.49
N ASN A 78 7.55 -0.92 20.17
CA ASN A 78 6.74 0.18 20.71
C ASN A 78 6.77 0.15 22.24
N ARG A 79 6.98 1.33 22.86
CA ARG A 79 7.12 1.50 24.31
C ARG A 79 6.00 0.83 25.12
N GLN A 80 4.75 0.86 24.66
CA GLN A 80 3.62 0.24 25.35
C GLN A 80 3.74 -1.29 25.44
N TRP A 81 4.28 -1.93 24.41
CA TRP A 81 4.48 -3.39 24.39
C TRP A 81 5.70 -3.81 25.20
N PHE A 82 6.76 -3.00 25.19
CA PHE A 82 7.88 -3.18 26.11
C PHE A 82 7.41 -3.06 27.56
N GLU A 83 6.65 -2.02 27.92
CA GLU A 83 6.11 -1.85 29.27
C GLU A 83 5.20 -3.01 29.69
N TRP A 84 4.39 -3.54 28.77
CA TRP A 84 3.61 -4.75 29.03
C TRP A 84 4.51 -5.97 29.29
N ALA A 85 5.51 -6.21 28.45
CA ALA A 85 6.43 -7.34 28.62
C ALA A 85 7.24 -7.21 29.93
N ASP A 86 7.70 -6.00 30.26
CA ASP A 86 8.42 -5.71 31.51
C ASP A 86 7.55 -5.88 32.76
N ASN A 87 6.24 -5.62 32.67
CA ASN A 87 5.31 -5.90 33.75
C ASN A 87 5.07 -7.40 33.98
N ASN A 88 5.19 -8.24 32.93
CA ASN A 88 4.92 -9.69 33.03
C ASN A 88 6.18 -10.51 33.31
N TRP A 89 7.28 -10.20 32.61
CA TRP A 89 8.53 -10.96 32.65
C TRP A 89 9.72 -10.15 33.19
N GLY A 90 9.50 -8.88 33.54
CA GLY A 90 10.52 -8.01 34.13
C GLY A 90 10.60 -8.08 35.67
N PRO A 91 11.31 -7.13 36.30
CA PRO A 91 12.00 -6.01 35.64
C PRO A 91 13.21 -6.49 34.85
N HIS A 92 13.31 -6.06 33.60
CA HIS A 92 14.50 -6.29 32.80
C HIS A 92 15.62 -5.35 33.26
N THR A 93 16.82 -5.89 33.34
CA THR A 93 17.97 -5.23 33.96
C THR A 93 18.91 -4.58 32.95
N VAL A 94 18.91 -5.07 31.71
CA VAL A 94 19.82 -4.63 30.64
C VAL A 94 19.21 -4.91 29.27
N ASP A 95 19.36 -3.94 28.36
CA ASP A 95 18.98 -4.02 26.96
C ASP A 95 20.19 -4.51 26.13
N ARG A 96 20.10 -5.72 25.59
CA ARG A 96 21.26 -6.38 24.97
C ARG A 96 21.54 -5.89 23.55
N PHE A 97 20.62 -5.21 22.90
CA PHE A 97 20.78 -4.74 21.52
C PHE A 97 20.09 -3.40 21.32
N ALA A 98 20.83 -2.31 21.57
CA ALA A 98 20.30 -0.97 21.43
C ALA A 98 21.37 0.10 21.13
N SER A 99 20.92 1.31 20.84
CA SER A 99 21.70 2.55 20.79
C SER A 99 21.13 3.56 21.80
N GLU A 100 21.81 4.70 22.00
CA GLU A 100 21.30 5.83 22.80
C GLU A 100 19.83 6.19 22.46
N ILE A 101 19.42 5.96 21.21
CA ILE A 101 18.09 6.34 20.70
C ILE A 101 17.08 5.18 20.83
N SER A 102 17.52 3.93 20.67
CA SER A 102 16.64 2.75 20.69
C SER A 102 16.52 2.06 22.05
N ALA A 103 17.43 2.33 23.00
CA ALA A 103 17.47 1.71 24.32
C ALA A 103 16.14 1.85 25.09
N GLN A 104 15.62 0.73 25.56
CA GLN A 104 14.42 0.70 26.41
C GLN A 104 14.75 0.79 27.89
N LEU A 105 16.00 0.47 28.26
CA LEU A 105 16.55 0.42 29.62
C LEU A 105 17.77 1.35 29.78
N PRO A 106 18.07 1.83 31.00
CA PRO A 106 19.23 2.69 31.24
C PRO A 106 20.59 2.00 31.00
N ARG A 107 20.65 0.68 31.18
CA ARG A 107 21.83 -0.15 30.94
C ARG A 107 21.64 -0.85 29.59
N TYR A 108 22.53 -0.63 28.63
CA TYR A 108 22.41 -1.25 27.32
C TYR A 108 23.75 -1.53 26.64
N PHE A 109 23.77 -2.50 25.73
CA PHE A 109 24.90 -2.81 24.86
C PHE A 109 24.61 -2.33 23.44
N ALA A 110 25.63 -1.75 22.78
CA ALA A 110 25.51 -1.24 21.43
C ALA A 110 26.45 -1.94 20.45
N GLY A 111 26.02 -2.02 19.18
CA GLY A 111 26.83 -2.55 18.08
C GLY A 111 27.98 -1.64 17.65
N TRP A 112 27.96 -0.38 18.13
CA TRP A 112 28.97 0.64 17.86
C TRP A 112 29.29 1.41 19.14
N HIS A 113 30.45 2.08 19.17
CA HIS A 113 30.85 2.91 20.32
C HIS A 113 29.82 4.00 20.62
N ASP A 114 29.22 3.89 21.79
CA ASP A 114 28.23 4.84 22.32
C ASP A 114 28.75 5.42 23.66
N PRO A 115 28.57 6.71 23.97
CA PRO A 115 29.03 7.29 25.23
C PRO A 115 28.38 6.73 26.51
N LEU A 116 27.19 6.12 26.42
CA LEU A 116 26.35 5.75 27.57
C LEU A 116 26.09 4.24 27.72
N TRP A 117 26.61 3.43 26.80
CA TRP A 117 26.52 1.96 26.86
C TRP A 117 27.33 1.28 27.99
N GLU A 118 27.09 0.00 28.19
CA GLU A 118 27.90 -0.87 29.06
C GLU A 118 29.03 -1.60 28.31
N GLY A 119 28.97 -1.72 26.98
CA GLY A 119 30.02 -2.35 26.18
C GLY A 119 29.65 -2.63 24.72
N LEU A 120 30.69 -2.92 23.91
CA LEU A 120 30.61 -3.26 22.48
C LEU A 120 30.23 -4.72 22.30
N ASP A 121 29.29 -4.99 21.41
CA ASP A 121 28.94 -6.35 21.02
C ASP A 121 28.56 -7.22 22.22
N SER A 122 27.29 -7.12 22.58
CA SER A 122 26.63 -7.87 23.65
C SER A 122 26.89 -9.38 23.62
N MET A 123 27.13 -9.95 22.44
CA MET A 123 27.36 -11.39 22.28
C MET A 123 28.68 -11.85 22.91
N THR A 124 29.65 -10.94 23.09
CA THR A 124 30.94 -11.21 23.73
C THR A 124 30.90 -11.18 25.27
N TYR A 125 29.78 -10.74 25.85
CA TYR A 125 29.61 -10.59 27.30
C TYR A 125 28.79 -11.74 27.89
N ASN A 126 29.03 -12.03 29.17
CA ASN A 126 28.25 -13.00 29.93
C ASN A 126 26.87 -12.43 30.25
N TRP A 127 25.81 -13.18 29.93
CA TRP A 127 24.41 -12.77 30.17
C TRP A 127 23.84 -13.30 31.50
N ARG A 128 24.60 -14.13 32.23
CA ARG A 128 24.17 -14.76 33.48
C ARG A 128 23.99 -13.75 34.61
N GLY A 129 22.97 -13.99 35.44
CA GLY A 129 22.67 -13.16 36.60
C GLY A 129 21.88 -11.88 36.29
N GLU A 130 21.53 -11.65 35.03
CA GLU A 130 20.73 -10.52 34.57
C GLU A 130 19.39 -11.03 33.99
N ASN A 131 18.35 -10.20 34.05
CA ASN A 131 17.12 -10.40 33.29
C ASN A 131 17.21 -9.60 31.97
N ASN A 132 17.38 -10.31 30.86
CA ASN A 132 17.86 -9.73 29.60
C ASN A 132 16.70 -9.34 28.69
N TRP A 133 16.63 -8.06 28.30
CA TRP A 133 15.77 -7.63 27.19
C TRP A 133 16.54 -7.78 25.88
N VAL A 134 16.00 -8.56 24.95
CA VAL A 134 16.70 -8.98 23.73
C VAL A 134 15.88 -8.62 22.49
N ASN A 135 16.22 -7.48 21.87
CA ASN A 135 15.63 -7.01 20.62
C ASN A 135 16.69 -6.94 19.49
N PRO A 136 17.23 -8.10 19.05
CA PRO A 136 18.39 -8.12 18.18
C PRO A 136 18.02 -7.78 16.72
N PRO A 137 18.99 -7.36 15.91
CA PRO A 137 18.93 -7.53 14.46
C PRO A 137 18.58 -8.99 14.12
N TRP A 138 17.64 -9.22 13.20
CA TRP A 138 17.10 -10.56 12.95
C TRP A 138 18.15 -11.57 12.48
N GLY A 139 19.22 -11.11 11.84
CA GLY A 139 20.35 -11.96 11.43
C GLY A 139 21.13 -12.59 12.59
N LEU A 140 20.96 -12.08 13.82
CA LEU A 140 21.62 -12.62 15.02
C LEU A 140 20.72 -13.58 15.82
N LEU A 141 19.48 -13.87 15.38
CA LEU A 141 18.54 -14.67 16.15
C LEU A 141 19.03 -16.12 16.39
N ASP A 142 19.74 -16.74 15.43
CA ASP A 142 20.34 -18.07 15.62
C ASP A 142 21.43 -18.03 16.71
N GLU A 143 22.27 -17.01 16.69
CA GLU A 143 23.36 -16.84 17.67
C GLU A 143 22.79 -16.50 19.06
N VAL A 144 21.72 -15.70 19.13
CA VAL A 144 20.99 -15.41 20.38
C VAL A 144 20.38 -16.67 20.97
N ALA A 145 19.73 -17.50 20.14
CA ALA A 145 19.16 -18.78 20.60
C ALA A 145 20.26 -19.71 21.15
N GLN A 146 21.39 -19.82 20.45
CA GLN A 146 22.56 -20.57 20.92
C GLN A 146 23.10 -20.03 22.24
N LYS A 147 23.26 -18.71 22.37
CA LYS A 147 23.77 -18.08 23.58
C LYS A 147 22.85 -18.30 24.78
N ILE A 148 21.53 -18.19 24.59
CA ILE A 148 20.55 -18.48 25.64
C ILE A 148 20.66 -19.93 26.10
N LYS A 149 20.80 -20.86 25.14
CA LYS A 149 20.94 -22.30 25.39
C LYS A 149 22.23 -22.66 26.11
N GLU A 150 23.36 -22.10 25.69
CA GLU A 150 24.69 -22.39 26.26
C GLU A 150 24.90 -21.73 27.61
N GLU A 151 24.38 -20.50 27.79
CA GLU A 151 24.58 -19.76 29.02
C GLU A 151 23.52 -20.03 30.09
N HIS A 152 22.38 -20.59 29.71
CA HIS A 152 21.21 -20.81 30.57
C HIS A 152 20.77 -19.52 31.27
N VAL A 153 20.38 -18.53 30.47
CA VAL A 153 20.08 -17.16 30.93
C VAL A 153 18.62 -16.80 30.78
N ALA A 154 18.11 -15.98 31.70
CA ALA A 154 16.76 -15.42 31.60
C ALA A 154 16.74 -14.31 30.54
N ALA A 155 15.93 -14.48 29.50
CA ALA A 155 15.83 -13.52 28.41
C ALA A 155 14.40 -13.44 27.84
N THR A 156 13.92 -12.22 27.62
CA THR A 156 12.74 -11.98 26.77
C THR A 156 13.22 -11.56 25.39
N VAL A 157 12.95 -12.41 24.40
CA VAL A 157 13.40 -12.24 23.02
C VAL A 157 12.24 -11.75 22.15
N VAL A 158 12.47 -10.64 21.44
CA VAL A 158 11.54 -10.15 20.42
C VAL A 158 11.95 -10.70 19.06
N ALA A 159 11.09 -11.52 18.46
CA ALA A 159 11.33 -12.14 17.16
C ALA A 159 10.06 -12.15 16.29
N PRO A 160 10.20 -12.16 14.94
CA PRO A 160 9.05 -12.31 14.05
C PRO A 160 8.47 -13.73 14.09
N TYR A 161 7.17 -13.89 13.80
CA TYR A 161 6.54 -15.21 13.74
C TYR A 161 6.84 -15.93 12.42
N TRP A 162 7.98 -16.65 12.35
CA TRP A 162 8.42 -17.39 11.16
C TRP A 162 8.76 -18.87 11.46
N PRO A 163 7.75 -19.77 11.53
CA PRO A 163 7.92 -21.19 11.90
C PRO A 163 8.89 -22.01 11.03
N GLY A 164 9.17 -21.52 9.81
CA GLY A 164 10.11 -22.15 8.88
C GLY A 164 11.60 -21.90 9.18
N GLN A 165 11.94 -20.99 10.09
CA GLN A 165 13.33 -20.65 10.41
C GLN A 165 13.90 -21.51 11.54
N SER A 166 15.21 -21.77 11.51
CA SER A 166 15.92 -22.57 12.53
C SER A 166 15.82 -21.94 13.91
N TRP A 167 16.20 -20.66 14.04
CA TRP A 167 16.12 -19.92 15.30
C TRP A 167 14.71 -19.89 15.89
N PHE A 168 13.64 -19.93 15.08
CA PHE A 168 12.27 -19.91 15.60
C PHE A 168 11.99 -21.18 16.40
N ARG A 169 12.33 -22.35 15.83
CA ARG A 169 12.18 -23.64 16.51
C ARG A 169 13.07 -23.76 17.73
N GLU A 170 14.28 -23.19 17.67
CA GLU A 170 15.19 -23.20 18.81
C GLU A 170 14.68 -22.32 19.95
N LEU A 171 14.23 -21.09 19.67
CA LEU A 171 13.63 -20.20 20.67
C LEU A 171 12.34 -20.79 21.24
N GLU A 172 11.49 -21.40 20.42
CA GLU A 172 10.28 -22.09 20.86
C GLU A 172 10.59 -23.27 21.80
N GLN A 173 11.66 -24.04 21.53
CA GLN A 173 12.11 -25.10 22.43
C GLN A 173 12.73 -24.60 23.74
N LEU A 174 13.28 -23.38 23.73
CA LEU A 174 13.90 -22.75 24.90
C LEU A 174 12.89 -21.94 25.73
N ALA A 175 11.73 -21.60 25.18
CA ALA A 175 10.76 -20.73 25.83
C ALA A 175 10.01 -21.46 26.95
N ASP A 176 10.08 -20.92 28.16
CA ASP A 176 9.24 -21.36 29.29
C ASP A 176 7.79 -20.88 29.13
N GLU A 177 7.62 -19.69 28.54
CA GLU A 177 6.32 -19.09 28.22
C GLU A 177 6.39 -18.44 26.83
N LEU A 178 5.31 -18.62 26.08
CA LEU A 178 5.21 -18.18 24.70
C LEU A 178 3.89 -17.43 24.57
N TYR A 179 3.93 -16.14 24.23
CA TYR A 179 2.73 -15.33 24.12
C TYR A 179 2.33 -15.14 22.67
N TRP A 180 1.23 -15.78 22.29
CA TRP A 180 0.49 -15.53 21.05
C TRP A 180 -0.87 -14.94 21.38
N LYS A 181 -1.26 -13.86 20.71
CA LYS A 181 -2.55 -13.20 21.01
C LYS A 181 -3.78 -13.97 20.50
N LEU A 182 -3.64 -15.15 19.89
CA LEU A 182 -4.72 -15.82 19.15
C LEU A 182 -5.37 -17.03 19.86
N ASP A 183 -4.77 -17.63 20.90
CA ASP A 183 -5.08 -19.05 21.27
C ASP A 183 -6.03 -19.30 22.47
N ASP A 184 -6.52 -18.31 23.22
CA ASP A 184 -7.15 -18.55 24.55
C ASP A 184 -8.68 -18.35 24.66
N ALA A 185 -9.48 -18.73 23.66
CA ALA A 185 -10.95 -18.61 23.75
C ALA A 185 -11.72 -19.82 23.19
N TRP A 186 -12.69 -20.33 23.96
CA TRP A 186 -13.67 -21.35 23.53
C TRP A 186 -14.98 -20.68 23.12
N TYR A 187 -15.48 -21.03 21.94
CA TYR A 187 -16.70 -20.42 21.39
C TYR A 187 -17.82 -21.46 21.24
N PRO A 188 -19.02 -21.23 21.82
CA PRO A 188 -20.15 -22.12 21.62
C PRO A 188 -20.70 -21.95 20.19
N GLY A 189 -20.76 -23.06 19.44
CA GLY A 189 -21.29 -23.09 18.08
C GLY A 189 -22.07 -24.37 17.78
N VAL A 190 -22.95 -24.30 16.79
CA VAL A 190 -23.73 -25.43 16.31
C VAL A 190 -23.17 -25.88 14.96
N VAL A 191 -22.79 -27.16 14.86
CA VAL A 191 -22.39 -27.74 13.58
C VAL A 191 -23.63 -27.85 12.69
N GLN A 192 -23.63 -27.13 11.57
CA GLN A 192 -24.77 -27.11 10.65
C GLN A 192 -24.67 -28.23 9.60
N LEU A 193 -23.46 -28.54 9.14
CA LEU A 193 -23.20 -29.54 8.11
C LEU A 193 -21.84 -30.19 8.32
N TYR A 194 -21.76 -31.49 8.04
CA TYR A 194 -20.53 -32.26 7.99
C TYR A 194 -20.27 -32.64 6.54
N ASP A 195 -19.03 -32.48 6.11
CA ASP A 195 -18.58 -32.96 4.81
C ASP A 195 -17.89 -34.32 4.98
N ASP A 196 -17.97 -35.17 3.95
CA ASP A 196 -17.50 -36.57 3.99
C ASP A 196 -15.97 -36.71 4.22
N ASP A 197 -15.22 -35.61 4.08
CA ASP A 197 -13.76 -35.54 4.24
C ASP A 197 -13.31 -35.08 5.65
N GLY A 198 -14.21 -35.01 6.65
CA GLY A 198 -13.85 -34.72 8.05
C GLY A 198 -13.89 -33.25 8.46
N TYR A 199 -14.44 -32.37 7.63
CA TYR A 199 -14.64 -30.94 7.94
C TYR A 199 -16.06 -30.67 8.44
N ALA A 200 -16.20 -29.70 9.35
CA ALA A 200 -17.48 -29.25 9.90
C ALA A 200 -17.69 -27.76 9.65
N ASN A 201 -18.87 -27.40 9.15
CA ASN A 201 -19.32 -26.02 9.08
C ASN A 201 -19.96 -25.63 10.42
N ILE A 202 -19.22 -24.87 11.23
CA ILE A 202 -19.67 -24.39 12.55
C ILE A 202 -20.29 -23.00 12.39
N VAL A 203 -21.46 -22.81 13.00
CA VAL A 203 -22.08 -21.50 13.14
C VAL A 203 -22.15 -21.15 14.61
N TYR A 204 -21.46 -20.07 14.97
CA TYR A 204 -21.37 -19.59 16.34
C TYR A 204 -22.64 -18.83 16.75
N ASP A 205 -22.86 -18.67 18.05
CA ASP A 205 -24.04 -18.02 18.62
C ASP A 205 -24.15 -16.51 18.30
N ASP A 206 -23.04 -15.89 17.90
CA ASP A 206 -22.96 -14.53 17.38
C ASP A 206 -23.26 -14.41 15.87
N GLY A 207 -23.43 -15.54 15.18
CA GLY A 207 -23.78 -15.63 13.77
C GLY A 207 -22.61 -15.72 12.81
N ASP A 208 -21.36 -15.73 13.29
CA ASP A 208 -20.18 -16.02 12.46
C ASP A 208 -20.15 -17.50 12.05
N LYS A 209 -19.55 -17.77 10.89
CA LYS A 209 -19.51 -19.11 10.28
C LYS A 209 -18.09 -19.48 9.88
N GLU A 210 -17.70 -20.69 10.22
CA GLU A 210 -16.35 -21.19 9.99
C GLU A 210 -16.39 -22.64 9.50
N VAL A 211 -15.42 -23.01 8.67
CA VAL A 211 -15.22 -24.39 8.20
C VAL A 211 -14.02 -24.94 8.94
N VAL A 212 -14.24 -25.88 9.83
CA VAL A 212 -13.24 -26.39 10.78
C VAL A 212 -12.87 -27.82 10.42
N ASP A 213 -11.58 -28.12 10.41
CA ASP A 213 -11.07 -29.49 10.26
C ASP A 213 -11.20 -30.24 11.59
N LEU A 214 -12.02 -31.31 11.63
CA LEU A 214 -12.23 -32.08 12.85
C LEU A 214 -11.03 -32.97 13.21
N ALA A 215 -10.01 -33.08 12.36
CA ALA A 215 -8.82 -33.86 12.68
C ALA A 215 -7.72 -33.03 13.36
N GLU A 216 -7.67 -31.72 13.10
CA GLU A 216 -6.57 -30.85 13.56
C GLU A 216 -6.93 -29.99 14.78
N GLU A 217 -8.22 -29.80 15.06
CA GLU A 217 -8.72 -28.87 16.07
C GLU A 217 -9.24 -29.60 17.34
N ARG A 218 -9.14 -28.94 18.51
CA ARG A 218 -9.59 -29.50 19.80
C ARG A 218 -11.03 -29.09 20.09
N PHE A 219 -11.98 -30.01 19.93
CA PHE A 219 -13.40 -29.77 20.22
C PHE A 219 -13.98 -30.74 21.27
N SER A 220 -15.08 -30.33 21.91
CA SER A 220 -15.87 -31.19 22.81
C SER A 220 -17.33 -31.21 22.34
N ILE A 221 -17.86 -32.39 22.04
CA ILE A 221 -19.26 -32.55 21.63
C ILE A 221 -20.16 -32.43 22.86
N ILE A 222 -21.08 -31.47 22.83
CA ILE A 222 -22.15 -31.32 23.82
C ILE A 222 -23.41 -31.95 23.23
N ALA A 223 -23.87 -33.08 23.76
CA ALA A 223 -25.00 -33.81 23.19
C ALA A 223 -26.36 -33.08 23.39
N ASN A 224 -27.15 -33.06 22.31
CA ASN A 224 -28.58 -32.70 22.21
C ASN A 224 -28.99 -31.25 22.49
N VAL A 225 -29.04 -30.44 21.43
CA VAL A 225 -30.00 -29.33 21.33
C VAL A 225 -30.98 -29.69 20.22
N GLU A 226 -32.21 -30.07 20.59
CA GLU A 226 -33.28 -30.38 19.65
C GLU A 226 -33.56 -29.17 18.74
N ASN A 227 -33.35 -29.32 17.43
CA ASN A 227 -33.72 -28.32 16.44
C ASN A 227 -35.10 -28.69 15.86
N PRO A 228 -36.17 -27.91 16.10
CA PRO A 228 -37.49 -28.23 15.57
C PRO A 228 -37.59 -27.83 14.10
N THR A 229 -37.53 -28.85 13.23
CA THR A 229 -38.33 -29.06 12.01
C THR A 229 -38.40 -27.96 10.94
N GLY A 230 -37.95 -28.31 9.71
CA GLY A 230 -38.86 -28.25 8.55
C GLY A 230 -38.26 -27.99 7.16
N GLY A 231 -37.82 -29.06 6.48
CA GLY A 231 -37.89 -29.31 5.00
C GLY A 231 -36.92 -28.55 4.08
N GLU A 232 -36.37 -29.10 2.99
CA GLU A 232 -36.47 -30.41 2.34
C GLU A 232 -35.31 -30.54 1.30
N ASN A 233 -34.76 -31.76 1.16
CA ASN A 233 -33.73 -32.21 0.21
C ASN A 233 -34.20 -32.26 -1.25
N ILE A 234 -33.33 -32.00 -2.25
CA ILE A 234 -33.41 -32.65 -3.59
C ILE A 234 -32.02 -32.77 -4.30
N PHE A 235 -31.43 -33.98 -4.26
CA PHE A 235 -30.59 -34.75 -5.25
C PHE A 235 -29.58 -34.05 -6.22
N GLY A 236 -28.40 -34.61 -6.54
CA GLY A 236 -27.89 -35.96 -6.31
C GLY A 236 -26.52 -36.26 -6.99
N GLU A 237 -26.00 -37.45 -6.63
CA GLU A 237 -24.73 -38.11 -6.97
C GLU A 237 -24.47 -38.37 -8.47
N LYS A 238 -23.18 -38.55 -8.82
CA LYS A 238 -22.69 -39.71 -9.60
C LYS A 238 -21.14 -39.79 -9.67
N ASP A 239 -20.57 -40.57 -8.76
CA ASP A 239 -19.81 -41.81 -9.01
C ASP A 239 -18.82 -41.96 -10.21
N ILE A 240 -17.56 -42.26 -9.84
CA ILE A 240 -16.82 -43.52 -10.10
C ILE A 240 -15.78 -43.65 -11.27
N LEU A 241 -14.59 -44.07 -10.83
CA LEU A 241 -13.51 -44.93 -11.43
C LEU A 241 -12.32 -44.34 -12.21
N LEU A 242 -11.18 -44.35 -11.50
CA LEU A 242 -9.82 -44.54 -12.00
C LEU A 242 -9.56 -46.03 -12.27
N THR A 243 -8.93 -46.37 -13.40
CA THR A 243 -8.17 -47.62 -13.56
C THR A 243 -6.82 -47.36 -14.23
N ASP A 244 -5.80 -48.02 -13.68
CA ASP A 244 -4.38 -47.98 -14.03
C ASP A 244 -4.07 -48.62 -15.40
N SER A 245 -2.98 -48.16 -16.03
CA SER A 245 -1.94 -49.08 -16.53
C SER A 245 -0.62 -48.37 -16.85
N VAL A 246 0.46 -49.04 -16.45
CA VAL A 246 1.88 -48.71 -16.60
C VAL A 246 2.37 -49.00 -18.02
N GLY A 247 3.26 -48.14 -18.55
CA GLY A 247 4.02 -48.42 -19.77
C GLY A 247 5.23 -47.50 -19.94
N THR A 248 6.42 -48.09 -19.97
CA THR A 248 7.74 -47.48 -20.11
C THR A 248 8.06 -47.09 -21.56
N SER A 249 8.74 -45.95 -21.79
CA SER A 249 9.81 -45.71 -22.80
C SER A 249 10.11 -44.21 -22.97
N ASP A 250 11.38 -43.90 -23.27
CA ASP A 250 11.99 -42.57 -23.39
C ASP A 250 11.23 -41.59 -24.31
N PRO A 251 11.27 -40.26 -24.06
CA PRO A 251 10.72 -39.30 -25.01
C PRO A 251 11.72 -38.96 -26.13
N PRO A 252 11.30 -38.97 -27.40
CA PRO A 252 12.09 -38.48 -28.52
C PRO A 252 11.98 -36.95 -28.66
N VAL A 253 13.03 -36.38 -29.23
CA VAL A 253 13.10 -35.00 -29.74
C VAL A 253 12.15 -34.82 -30.93
N GLY A 254 11.32 -33.77 -30.91
CA GLY A 254 10.77 -33.19 -32.15
C GLY A 254 9.32 -32.68 -32.12
N THR A 255 9.19 -31.36 -32.19
CA THR A 255 8.15 -30.59 -32.92
C THR A 255 6.67 -30.79 -32.56
N GLU A 256 6.11 -29.85 -31.78
CA GLU A 256 4.75 -29.35 -32.02
C GLU A 256 4.76 -27.81 -32.12
N LYS A 257 4.48 -27.34 -33.33
CA LYS A 257 4.26 -25.94 -33.69
C LYS A 257 2.79 -25.57 -33.44
N ASN A 258 2.62 -24.35 -32.91
CA ASN A 258 1.59 -23.38 -33.32
C ASN A 258 0.13 -23.87 -33.47
N GLN A 259 -0.56 -24.06 -32.34
CA GLN A 259 -2.00 -23.80 -32.27
C GLN A 259 -2.44 -23.56 -30.82
N ILE A 260 -2.43 -22.29 -30.39
CA ILE A 260 -2.93 -21.91 -29.06
C ILE A 260 -4.36 -21.37 -29.23
N LYS A 261 -5.34 -22.15 -28.77
CA LYS A 261 -6.73 -21.71 -28.61
C LYS A 261 -6.84 -20.67 -27.49
N LYS A 262 -7.75 -19.72 -27.71
CA LYS A 262 -8.10 -18.56 -26.87
C LYS A 262 -8.49 -18.98 -25.45
N GLU A 263 -8.07 -18.17 -24.47
CA GLU A 263 -8.35 -18.22 -23.01
C GLU A 263 -7.59 -19.28 -22.21
N GLY A 264 -6.92 -18.83 -21.13
CA GLY A 264 -6.23 -19.69 -20.14
C GLY A 264 -4.83 -20.19 -20.51
N PHE A 265 -4.24 -19.76 -21.64
CA PHE A 265 -2.89 -20.21 -22.06
C PHE A 265 -1.80 -19.89 -21.03
N LEU A 266 -1.84 -18.68 -20.45
CA LEU A 266 -0.82 -18.21 -19.51
C LEU A 266 -0.95 -18.93 -18.15
N GLU A 267 -2.17 -19.23 -17.71
CA GLU A 267 -2.47 -19.96 -16.47
C GLU A 267 -2.09 -21.43 -16.57
N LYS A 268 -2.37 -22.06 -17.73
CA LYS A 268 -1.96 -23.45 -17.99
C LYS A 268 -0.45 -23.61 -17.98
N ALA A 269 0.32 -22.68 -18.56
CA ALA A 269 1.78 -22.77 -18.60
C ALA A 269 2.43 -22.57 -17.22
N PHE A 270 1.93 -21.61 -16.42
CA PHE A 270 2.40 -21.36 -15.06
C PHE A 270 2.07 -22.52 -14.11
N GLY A 271 0.82 -22.98 -14.14
CA GLY A 271 0.37 -24.13 -13.34
C GLY A 271 1.06 -25.45 -13.74
N LEU A 272 1.36 -25.67 -15.03
CA LEU A 272 2.10 -26.86 -15.48
C LEU A 272 3.52 -26.91 -14.93
N ARG A 273 4.24 -25.78 -14.90
CA ARG A 273 5.62 -25.76 -14.43
C ARG A 273 5.73 -26.21 -12.98
N TRP A 274 4.96 -25.58 -12.10
CA TRP A 274 4.97 -25.92 -10.67
C TRP A 274 4.45 -27.34 -10.41
N LYS A 275 3.47 -27.81 -11.18
CA LYS A 275 3.05 -29.22 -11.13
C LYS A 275 4.16 -30.20 -11.55
N ASN A 276 5.02 -29.81 -12.50
CA ASN A 276 6.14 -30.63 -12.95
C ASN A 276 7.33 -30.58 -11.98
N GLU A 277 7.63 -29.42 -11.38
CA GLU A 277 8.75 -29.24 -10.44
C GLU A 277 8.45 -29.78 -9.03
N LEU A 278 7.20 -29.66 -8.57
CA LEU A 278 6.79 -30.09 -7.22
C LEU A 278 6.20 -31.51 -7.19
N GLY A 279 6.05 -32.16 -8.36
CA GLY A 279 5.38 -33.46 -8.48
C GLY A 279 3.87 -33.41 -8.22
N ILE A 280 3.23 -34.58 -8.24
CA ILE A 280 1.78 -34.71 -8.03
C ILE A 280 1.53 -35.11 -6.57
N SER A 281 1.23 -34.12 -5.74
CA SER A 281 0.74 -34.32 -4.36
C SER A 281 -0.28 -33.23 -3.99
N GLU A 282 -1.06 -33.46 -2.94
CA GLU A 282 -2.01 -32.48 -2.42
C GLU A 282 -1.32 -31.17 -1.98
N HIS A 283 -0.12 -31.30 -1.39
CA HIS A 283 0.74 -30.18 -1.00
C HIS A 283 1.26 -29.40 -2.21
N SER A 284 1.61 -30.09 -3.29
CA SER A 284 2.04 -29.47 -4.54
C SER A 284 0.89 -28.70 -5.21
N GLN A 285 -0.34 -29.22 -5.13
CA GLN A 285 -1.53 -28.52 -5.62
C GLN A 285 -1.88 -27.30 -4.76
N LEU A 286 -1.68 -27.36 -3.45
CA LEU A 286 -1.83 -26.21 -2.56
C LEU A 286 -0.76 -25.15 -2.83
N ALA A 287 0.51 -25.54 -3.00
CA ALA A 287 1.60 -24.63 -3.33
C ALA A 287 1.36 -23.90 -4.67
N VAL A 288 0.82 -24.58 -5.69
CA VAL A 288 0.39 -23.96 -6.95
C VAL A 288 -0.72 -22.93 -6.70
N ARG A 289 -1.75 -23.29 -5.90
CA ARG A 289 -2.85 -22.39 -5.55
C ARG A 289 -2.38 -21.16 -4.75
N MET A 290 -1.40 -21.32 -3.86
CA MET A 290 -0.80 -20.21 -3.09
C MET A 290 -0.10 -19.21 -4.01
N GLN A 291 0.65 -19.69 -5.01
CA GLN A 291 1.30 -18.85 -6.01
C GLN A 291 0.26 -18.14 -6.89
N GLU A 292 -0.81 -18.83 -7.26
CA GLU A 292 -1.92 -18.26 -8.04
C GLU A 292 -2.75 -17.22 -7.25
N ALA A 293 -2.85 -17.35 -5.92
CA ALA A 293 -3.59 -16.44 -5.04
C ALA A 293 -2.94 -15.05 -4.87
N VAL A 294 -1.61 -14.95 -5.03
CA VAL A 294 -0.87 -13.67 -4.97
C VAL A 294 -1.03 -12.84 -6.26
N LEU A 295 -1.27 -13.50 -7.40
CA LEU A 295 -1.58 -12.85 -8.67
C LEU A 295 -2.99 -12.26 -8.64
N GLN A 296 -3.13 -11.07 -8.05
CA GLN A 296 -4.39 -10.31 -8.06
C GLN A 296 -5.01 -10.28 -9.47
N GLN A 297 -6.31 -10.55 -9.57
CA GLN A 297 -7.06 -10.51 -10.84
C GLN A 297 -6.78 -9.23 -11.64
N THR A 298 -6.78 -8.06 -10.98
CA THR A 298 -6.46 -6.76 -11.62
C THR A 298 -5.03 -6.62 -12.14
N THR A 299 -4.07 -7.39 -11.61
CA THR A 299 -2.68 -7.45 -12.08
C THR A 299 -2.57 -8.38 -13.30
N LYS A 300 -3.30 -9.52 -13.27
CA LYS A 300 -3.46 -10.42 -14.44
C LYS A 300 -4.12 -9.69 -15.62
N ASP A 301 -5.24 -9.01 -15.38
CA ASP A 301 -5.99 -8.24 -16.40
C ASP A 301 -5.15 -7.11 -17.01
N ASN A 302 -4.19 -6.56 -16.24
CA ASN A 302 -3.28 -5.52 -16.71
C ASN A 302 -2.06 -6.09 -17.45
N TYR A 303 -1.52 -7.23 -17.06
CA TYR A 303 -0.29 -7.80 -17.64
C TYR A 303 -0.58 -8.67 -18.87
N GLU A 304 -1.67 -9.42 -18.88
CA GLU A 304 -2.01 -10.32 -19.97
C GLU A 304 -2.13 -9.62 -21.34
N PRO A 305 -2.82 -8.47 -21.49
CA PRO A 305 -2.83 -7.75 -22.76
C PRO A 305 -1.44 -7.28 -23.21
N LYS A 306 -0.55 -6.97 -22.25
CA LYS A 306 0.81 -6.47 -22.51
C LYS A 306 1.73 -7.60 -22.96
N VAL A 307 1.72 -8.74 -22.26
CA VAL A 307 2.44 -9.96 -22.65
C VAL A 307 1.93 -10.46 -24.00
N ARG A 308 0.60 -10.51 -24.20
CA ARG A 308 0.01 -10.92 -25.48
C ARG A 308 0.49 -10.05 -26.63
N ARG A 309 0.61 -8.74 -26.45
CA ARG A 309 1.16 -7.84 -27.46
C ARG A 309 2.63 -8.15 -27.79
N PHE A 310 3.43 -8.52 -26.79
CA PHE A 310 4.82 -8.96 -26.99
C PHE A 310 4.89 -10.31 -27.74
N VAL A 311 4.08 -11.30 -27.35
CA VAL A 311 4.00 -12.60 -28.05
C VAL A 311 3.63 -12.43 -29.52
N LEU A 312 2.60 -11.62 -29.82
CA LEU A 312 2.19 -11.33 -31.19
C LEU A 312 3.26 -10.58 -31.99
N PHE A 313 4.08 -9.75 -31.34
CA PHE A 313 5.24 -9.13 -31.99
C PHE A 313 6.29 -10.19 -32.33
N CYS A 314 6.68 -11.03 -31.37
CA CYS A 314 7.68 -12.08 -31.57
C CYS A 314 7.26 -13.07 -32.66
N GLN A 315 5.99 -13.49 -32.68
CA GLN A 315 5.45 -14.36 -33.74
C GLN A 315 5.58 -13.73 -35.13
N ARG A 316 5.23 -12.44 -35.27
CA ARG A 316 5.36 -11.72 -36.55
C ARG A 316 6.82 -11.56 -36.99
N GLN A 317 7.72 -11.35 -36.04
CA GLN A 317 9.16 -11.19 -36.30
C GLN A 317 9.92 -12.52 -36.33
N GLN A 318 9.22 -13.65 -36.23
CA GLN A 318 9.82 -15.00 -36.14
C GLN A 318 10.89 -15.09 -35.05
N LYS A 319 10.63 -14.46 -33.90
CA LYS A 319 11.49 -14.50 -32.71
C LYS A 319 10.89 -15.41 -31.65
N GLU A 320 11.77 -16.03 -30.87
CA GLU A 320 11.40 -16.73 -29.66
C GLU A 320 10.94 -15.71 -28.61
N TRP A 321 9.73 -15.92 -28.11
CA TRP A 321 9.12 -15.07 -27.09
C TRP A 321 9.39 -15.59 -25.67
N LEU A 322 9.77 -16.87 -25.56
CA LEU A 322 10.18 -17.52 -24.31
C LEU A 322 11.19 -18.67 -24.61
N PRO A 323 12.40 -18.63 -24.04
CA PRO A 323 13.02 -17.45 -23.44
C PRO A 323 13.28 -16.38 -24.50
N ALA A 324 12.80 -15.16 -24.27
CA ALA A 324 13.22 -14.02 -25.07
C ALA A 324 14.60 -13.53 -24.62
N THR A 325 15.28 -12.79 -25.49
CA THR A 325 16.57 -12.17 -25.22
C THR A 325 16.44 -10.64 -25.12
N THR A 326 17.41 -9.98 -24.49
CA THR A 326 17.44 -8.50 -24.46
C THR A 326 17.35 -7.87 -25.85
N PRO A 327 18.07 -8.35 -26.90
CA PRO A 327 17.85 -7.89 -28.28
C PRO A 327 16.40 -7.99 -28.76
N THR A 328 15.68 -9.08 -28.45
CA THR A 328 14.26 -9.22 -28.80
C THR A 328 13.41 -8.15 -28.12
N VAL A 329 13.69 -7.83 -26.85
CA VAL A 329 13.01 -6.74 -26.12
C VAL A 329 13.32 -5.37 -26.73
N LEU A 330 14.55 -5.12 -27.16
CA LEU A 330 14.92 -3.86 -27.81
C LEU A 330 14.18 -3.67 -29.14
N LEU A 331 14.07 -4.72 -29.95
CA LEU A 331 13.27 -4.69 -31.18
C LEU A 331 11.78 -4.48 -30.90
N TYR A 332 11.27 -5.08 -29.82
CA TYR A 332 9.89 -4.84 -29.38
C TYR A 332 9.68 -3.38 -29.01
N LEU A 333 10.57 -2.78 -28.22
CA LEU A 333 10.50 -1.36 -27.88
C LEU A 333 10.53 -0.48 -29.13
N ALA A 334 11.42 -0.75 -30.09
CA ALA A 334 11.44 -0.02 -31.36
C ALA A 334 10.08 -0.12 -32.09
N SER A 335 9.48 -1.31 -32.15
CA SER A 335 8.16 -1.48 -32.77
C SER A 335 7.03 -0.75 -32.05
N LEU A 336 7.13 -0.55 -30.73
CA LEU A 336 6.16 0.24 -29.97
C LEU A 336 6.30 1.74 -30.25
N LEU A 337 7.52 2.21 -30.49
CA LEU A 337 7.78 3.59 -30.91
C LEU A 337 7.24 3.82 -32.32
N GLU A 338 7.59 2.96 -33.28
CA GLU A 338 7.14 3.06 -34.67
C GLU A 338 5.62 3.00 -34.81
N ALA A 339 4.97 2.12 -34.05
CA ALA A 339 3.50 2.01 -34.07
C ALA A 339 2.80 3.25 -33.50
N GLY A 340 3.52 4.08 -32.73
CA GLY A 340 2.95 5.20 -32.00
C GLY A 340 1.96 4.79 -30.90
N GLY A 341 1.47 5.78 -30.15
CA GLY A 341 0.35 5.61 -29.21
C GLY A 341 0.69 5.07 -27.82
N ILE A 342 1.93 4.63 -27.55
CA ILE A 342 2.39 4.28 -26.19
C ILE A 342 3.45 5.27 -25.73
N ARG A 343 3.12 6.06 -24.70
CA ARG A 343 4.09 6.97 -24.07
C ARG A 343 5.12 6.19 -23.25
N VAL A 344 6.34 6.70 -23.18
CA VAL A 344 7.42 6.11 -22.36
C VAL A 344 7.02 5.88 -20.91
N SER A 345 6.24 6.80 -20.32
CA SER A 345 5.71 6.67 -18.95
C SER A 345 4.84 5.42 -18.73
N SER A 346 4.31 4.83 -19.80
CA SER A 346 3.45 3.66 -19.78
C SER A 346 4.18 2.35 -20.10
N LEU A 347 5.50 2.38 -20.37
CA LEU A 347 6.27 1.19 -20.74
C LEU A 347 6.61 0.27 -19.58
N GLN A 348 6.80 0.81 -18.37
CA GLN A 348 7.27 0.00 -17.24
C GLN A 348 6.39 -1.23 -16.96
N PRO A 349 5.05 -1.15 -17.03
CA PRO A 349 4.19 -2.34 -16.93
C PRO A 349 4.40 -3.38 -18.05
N TYR A 350 4.78 -2.98 -19.27
CA TYR A 350 5.09 -3.93 -20.34
C TYR A 350 6.36 -4.71 -20.03
N LEU A 351 7.42 -4.00 -19.63
CA LEU A 351 8.70 -4.61 -19.29
C LEU A 351 8.58 -5.53 -18.07
N SER A 352 7.84 -5.09 -17.05
CA SER A 352 7.60 -5.88 -15.83
C SER A 352 6.80 -7.14 -16.15
N ALA A 353 5.77 -7.04 -16.99
CA ALA A 353 5.00 -8.21 -17.40
C ALA A 353 5.84 -9.24 -18.18
N ILE A 354 6.74 -8.77 -19.05
CA ILE A 354 7.70 -9.64 -19.75
C ILE A 354 8.65 -10.30 -18.75
N ASN A 355 9.27 -9.53 -17.84
CA ASN A 355 10.22 -10.06 -16.86
C ASN A 355 9.58 -11.07 -15.91
N ASN A 356 8.43 -10.71 -15.31
CA ASN A 356 7.72 -11.60 -14.40
C ASN A 356 7.39 -12.92 -15.09
N TYR A 357 6.87 -12.89 -16.32
CA TYR A 357 6.54 -14.12 -17.04
C TYR A 357 7.77 -15.00 -17.34
N HIS A 358 8.94 -14.42 -17.54
CA HIS A 358 10.19 -15.18 -17.70
C HIS A 358 10.64 -15.79 -16.37
N GLU A 359 10.66 -15.00 -15.30
CA GLU A 359 11.07 -15.44 -13.96
C GLU A 359 10.12 -16.52 -13.40
N ASP A 360 8.81 -16.33 -13.60
CA ASP A 360 7.72 -17.27 -13.30
C ASP A 360 7.90 -18.62 -14.01
N LEU A 361 8.61 -18.66 -15.13
CA LEU A 361 8.92 -19.87 -15.90
C LEU A 361 10.38 -20.32 -15.77
N GLY A 362 11.14 -19.73 -14.84
CA GLY A 362 12.50 -20.15 -14.51
C GLY A 362 13.57 -19.59 -15.45
N TYR A 363 13.22 -18.64 -16.31
CA TYR A 363 14.14 -17.99 -17.25
C TYR A 363 14.66 -16.66 -16.70
N GLU A 364 15.81 -16.21 -17.23
CA GLU A 364 16.32 -14.88 -16.93
C GLU A 364 15.39 -13.80 -17.51
N ALA A 365 15.05 -12.79 -16.70
CA ALA A 365 14.28 -11.64 -17.15
C ALA A 365 15.01 -10.84 -18.25
N PRO A 366 14.47 -10.74 -19.48
CA PRO A 366 15.20 -10.16 -20.61
C PRO A 366 15.03 -8.65 -20.75
N ALA A 367 14.03 -8.07 -20.07
CA ALA A 367 13.68 -6.65 -20.10
C ALA A 367 14.27 -5.87 -18.91
N LYS A 368 15.46 -6.25 -18.44
CA LYS A 368 16.24 -5.52 -17.42
C LYS A 368 17.65 -5.20 -17.93
N GLY A 369 18.39 -4.38 -17.17
CA GLY A 369 19.78 -4.02 -17.47
C GLY A 369 19.99 -2.75 -18.31
N LYS A 370 21.27 -2.37 -18.45
CA LYS A 370 21.69 -1.05 -18.99
C LYS A 370 21.17 -0.77 -20.41
N SER A 371 21.16 -1.78 -21.28
CA SER A 371 20.71 -1.62 -22.68
C SER A 371 19.23 -1.28 -22.77
N VAL A 372 18.38 -1.94 -21.98
CA VAL A 372 16.94 -1.66 -21.92
C VAL A 372 16.69 -0.28 -21.32
N THR A 373 17.37 0.09 -20.24
CA THR A 373 17.29 1.44 -19.66
C THR A 373 17.68 2.53 -20.66
N ARG A 374 18.74 2.31 -21.44
CA ARG A 374 19.19 3.24 -22.48
C ARG A 374 18.17 3.37 -23.60
N ALA A 375 17.55 2.28 -24.02
CA ALA A 375 16.51 2.28 -25.05
C ALA A 375 15.24 3.02 -24.60
N VAL A 376 14.77 2.79 -23.36
CA VAL A 376 13.63 3.52 -22.78
C VAL A 376 13.92 5.04 -22.71
N LYS A 377 15.14 5.43 -22.30
CA LYS A 377 15.57 6.84 -22.30
C LYS A 377 15.64 7.41 -23.73
N GLY A 378 16.17 6.65 -24.68
CA GLY A 378 16.23 7.06 -26.10
C GLY A 378 14.84 7.27 -26.68
N MET A 379 13.90 6.38 -26.41
CA MET A 379 12.50 6.53 -26.81
C MET A 379 11.87 7.80 -26.24
N ALA A 380 12.18 8.17 -24.99
CA ALA A 380 11.67 9.39 -24.37
C ALA A 380 12.16 10.65 -25.10
N VAL A 381 13.44 10.67 -25.50
CA VAL A 381 14.01 11.78 -26.29
C VAL A 381 13.35 11.87 -27.66
N LEU A 382 13.17 10.74 -28.35
CA LEU A 382 12.56 10.70 -29.67
C LEU A 382 11.09 11.15 -29.63
N GLN A 383 10.30 10.66 -28.67
CA GLN A 383 8.90 11.09 -28.49
C GLN A 383 8.79 12.57 -28.12
N ALA A 384 9.70 13.10 -27.30
CA ALA A 384 9.70 14.52 -26.95
C ALA A 384 10.00 15.40 -28.17
N ASN A 385 10.97 15.01 -29.01
CA ASN A 385 11.32 15.75 -30.21
C ASN A 385 10.20 15.69 -31.27
N GLU A 386 9.55 14.53 -31.45
CA GLU A 386 8.42 14.38 -32.37
C GLU A 386 7.19 15.19 -31.92
N GLY A 387 6.85 15.18 -30.62
CA GLY A 387 5.71 15.94 -30.09
C GLY A 387 5.87 17.46 -30.16
N VAL A 388 7.11 17.96 -30.08
CA VAL A 388 7.42 19.39 -30.30
C VAL A 388 7.23 19.77 -31.77
N VAL A 389 7.49 18.85 -32.70
CA VAL A 389 7.36 19.07 -34.15
C VAL A 389 5.91 18.93 -34.63
N SER A 390 5.09 18.05 -34.03
CA SER A 390 3.68 17.88 -34.39
C SER A 390 2.74 18.95 -33.80
N GLY A 391 3.23 19.79 -32.89
CA GLY A 391 2.39 20.76 -32.17
C GLY A 391 1.49 20.13 -31.11
N ASP A 392 1.64 18.83 -30.85
CA ASP A 392 0.99 18.13 -29.73
C ASP A 392 1.69 18.51 -28.42
N ILE A 393 1.46 19.73 -27.95
CA ILE A 393 1.82 20.11 -26.59
C ILE A 393 1.05 19.16 -25.66
N LEU A 394 1.79 18.26 -25.02
CA LEU A 394 1.25 17.27 -24.09
C LEU A 394 0.42 17.98 -23.02
N THR A 395 -0.90 17.78 -23.03
CA THR A 395 -1.73 18.40 -22.01
C THR A 395 -1.42 17.77 -20.65
N GLU A 396 -1.03 18.58 -19.67
CA GLU A 396 -0.73 18.09 -18.32
C GLU A 396 -2.03 17.92 -17.53
N ARG A 397 -2.13 16.85 -16.75
CA ARG A 397 -3.21 16.72 -15.77
C ARG A 397 -3.02 17.75 -14.66
N THR A 398 -3.91 18.73 -14.60
CA THR A 398 -3.87 19.79 -13.60
C THR A 398 -4.71 19.44 -12.38
N TYR A 399 -4.45 20.15 -11.28
CA TYR A 399 -5.28 20.04 -10.09
C TYR A 399 -6.63 20.71 -10.35
N LEU A 400 -7.72 20.16 -9.81
CA LEU A 400 -9.04 20.80 -9.93
C LEU A 400 -9.09 22.00 -8.95
N PRO A 401 -9.26 23.25 -9.44
CA PRO A 401 -9.36 24.43 -8.58
C PRO A 401 -10.54 24.34 -7.60
N ALA A 402 -10.33 24.82 -6.37
CA ALA A 402 -11.36 24.79 -5.33
C ALA A 402 -12.62 25.58 -5.73
N GLN A 403 -12.48 26.67 -6.50
CA GLN A 403 -13.60 27.45 -7.03
C GLN A 403 -14.58 26.61 -7.88
N HIS A 404 -14.08 25.66 -8.69
CA HIS A 404 -14.94 24.82 -9.54
C HIS A 404 -15.70 23.80 -8.69
N VAL A 405 -15.07 23.29 -7.63
CA VAL A 405 -15.71 22.39 -6.67
C VAL A 405 -16.74 23.13 -5.82
N TRP A 406 -16.46 24.38 -5.45
CA TRP A 406 -17.42 25.25 -4.78
C TRP A 406 -18.62 25.52 -5.68
N ALA A 407 -18.43 25.82 -6.97
CA ALA A 407 -19.53 25.97 -7.92
C ALA A 407 -20.39 24.69 -8.00
N ALA A 408 -19.77 23.51 -8.06
CA ALA A 408 -20.49 22.23 -8.00
C ALA A 408 -21.25 22.05 -6.68
N GLN A 409 -20.69 22.47 -5.55
CA GLN A 409 -21.37 22.43 -4.25
C GLN A 409 -22.61 23.31 -4.23
N GLN A 410 -22.51 24.54 -4.74
CA GLN A 410 -23.64 25.46 -4.84
C GLN A 410 -24.74 24.93 -5.77
N ALA A 411 -24.34 24.38 -6.93
CA ALA A 411 -25.28 23.76 -7.87
C ALA A 411 -25.97 22.54 -7.28
N ALA A 412 -25.24 21.68 -6.56
CA ALA A 412 -25.83 20.54 -5.86
C ALA A 412 -26.82 20.96 -4.77
N ALA A 413 -26.51 22.00 -4.00
CA ALA A 413 -27.38 22.51 -2.95
C ALA A 413 -28.67 23.15 -3.51
N ALA A 414 -28.60 23.79 -4.68
CA ALA A 414 -29.75 24.41 -5.34
C ALA A 414 -30.58 23.44 -6.20
N SER A 415 -30.10 22.21 -6.43
CA SER A 415 -30.73 21.25 -7.32
C SER A 415 -32.01 20.69 -6.73
N THR A 416 -33.10 20.72 -7.49
CA THR A 416 -34.37 20.03 -7.18
C THR A 416 -34.75 19.11 -8.34
N PRO A 417 -34.05 17.98 -8.54
CA PRO A 417 -34.23 17.14 -9.71
C PRO A 417 -35.64 16.55 -9.77
N ARG A 418 -36.24 16.61 -10.95
CA ARG A 418 -37.57 16.06 -11.29
C ARG A 418 -37.47 14.94 -12.32
N THR A 419 -36.34 14.86 -13.04
CA THR A 419 -36.06 13.83 -14.03
C THR A 419 -34.84 13.00 -13.64
N THR A 420 -34.72 11.80 -14.21
CA THR A 420 -33.54 10.94 -14.01
C THR A 420 -32.25 11.63 -14.47
N GLU A 421 -32.31 12.46 -15.51
CA GLU A 421 -31.13 13.15 -16.04
C GLU A 421 -30.67 14.26 -15.10
N GLU A 422 -31.60 15.06 -14.56
CA GLU A 422 -31.28 16.03 -13.51
C GLU A 422 -30.73 15.36 -12.26
N LEU A 423 -31.19 14.14 -11.94
CA LEU A 423 -30.67 13.37 -10.82
C LEU A 423 -29.25 12.82 -11.09
N ARG A 424 -28.94 12.44 -12.33
CA ARG A 424 -27.56 12.11 -12.75
C ARG A 424 -26.65 13.33 -12.68
N GLN A 425 -27.15 14.50 -13.07
CA GLN A 425 -26.42 15.76 -12.94
C GLN A 425 -26.16 16.11 -11.46
N LEU A 426 -27.16 15.93 -10.58
CA LEU A 426 -26.99 16.09 -9.13
C LEU A 426 -25.91 15.14 -8.61
N ARG A 427 -25.94 13.86 -9.01
CA ARG A 427 -24.88 12.88 -8.67
C ARG A 427 -23.50 13.38 -9.07
N ALA A 428 -23.36 13.90 -10.29
CA ALA A 428 -22.09 14.40 -10.80
C ALA A 428 -21.52 15.55 -9.94
N TYR A 429 -22.36 16.51 -9.55
CA TYR A 429 -21.97 17.57 -8.64
C TYR A 429 -21.57 17.04 -7.26
N VAL A 430 -22.42 16.21 -6.66
CA VAL A 430 -22.22 15.65 -5.32
C VAL A 430 -20.95 14.80 -5.27
N TYR A 431 -20.74 13.95 -6.28
CA TYR A 431 -19.55 13.11 -6.37
C TYR A 431 -18.29 13.96 -6.51
N THR A 432 -18.31 15.02 -7.32
CA THR A 432 -17.16 15.93 -7.48
C THR A 432 -16.75 16.54 -6.14
N VAL A 433 -17.72 17.03 -5.36
CA VAL A 433 -17.50 17.55 -4.00
C VAL A 433 -16.99 16.44 -3.07
N PHE A 434 -17.65 15.28 -3.06
CA PHE A 434 -17.29 14.13 -2.22
C PHE A 434 -15.87 13.64 -2.47
N ALA A 435 -15.49 13.45 -3.73
CA ALA A 435 -14.15 13.02 -4.12
C ALA A 435 -13.08 14.03 -3.70
N TYR A 436 -13.41 15.32 -3.76
CA TYR A 436 -12.53 16.40 -3.32
C TYR A 436 -12.30 16.39 -1.80
N VAL A 437 -13.37 16.38 -0.99
CA VAL A 437 -13.24 16.45 0.48
C VAL A 437 -12.68 15.18 1.11
N THR A 438 -12.85 14.03 0.45
CA THR A 438 -12.32 12.73 0.93
C THR A 438 -10.92 12.41 0.40
N PHE A 439 -10.39 13.22 -0.52
CA PHE A 439 -9.15 12.94 -1.25
C PHE A 439 -9.21 11.57 -1.95
N GLY A 440 -10.41 11.06 -2.22
CA GLY A 440 -10.65 9.67 -2.60
C GLY A 440 -9.91 9.29 -3.88
N ARG A 441 -9.43 8.04 -3.97
CA ARG A 441 -9.08 7.49 -5.29
C ARG A 441 -10.40 7.26 -6.07
N PRO A 442 -10.41 7.46 -7.40
CA PRO A 442 -11.59 7.25 -8.22
C PRO A 442 -12.25 5.89 -7.94
N ASP A 443 -11.46 4.81 -8.00
CA ASP A 443 -11.94 3.43 -7.80
C ASP A 443 -12.53 3.20 -6.40
N THR A 444 -12.00 3.87 -5.37
CA THR A 444 -12.50 3.74 -3.99
C THR A 444 -13.78 4.54 -3.80
N GLY A 445 -13.81 5.76 -4.35
CA GLY A 445 -14.97 6.65 -4.26
C GLY A 445 -16.16 6.11 -5.02
N VAL A 446 -15.97 5.60 -6.25
CA VAL A 446 -17.08 5.06 -7.08
C VAL A 446 -17.64 3.75 -6.54
N ALA A 447 -16.82 2.94 -5.88
CA ALA A 447 -17.24 1.68 -5.27
C ALA A 447 -17.89 1.84 -3.87
N MET A 448 -18.15 3.07 -3.44
CA MET A 448 -18.77 3.39 -2.15
C MET A 448 -20.14 2.71 -2.02
N GLN A 449 -20.38 2.02 -0.91
CA GLN A 449 -21.68 1.45 -0.56
C GLN A 449 -22.39 2.38 0.43
N THR A 450 -23.72 2.26 0.52
CA THR A 450 -24.51 3.09 1.43
C THR A 450 -24.07 2.93 2.90
N GLU A 451 -23.69 1.72 3.32
CA GLU A 451 -23.19 1.41 4.67
C GLU A 451 -21.84 2.05 5.02
N HIS A 452 -21.05 2.48 4.03
CA HIS A 452 -19.75 3.09 4.27
C HIS A 452 -19.85 4.56 4.70
N ILE A 453 -21.02 5.17 4.54
CA ILE A 453 -21.26 6.56 4.88
C ILE A 453 -22.22 6.57 6.07
N SER A 454 -21.74 7.11 7.18
CA SER A 454 -22.54 7.36 8.37
C SER A 454 -22.29 8.76 8.88
N SER A 455 -23.17 9.27 9.74
CA SER A 455 -22.96 10.58 10.34
C SER A 455 -23.55 10.66 11.74
N THR A 456 -22.97 11.55 12.54
CA THR A 456 -23.54 12.03 13.79
C THR A 456 -24.04 13.46 13.59
N GLU A 457 -24.55 14.10 14.64
CA GLU A 457 -24.95 15.50 14.60
C GLU A 457 -23.79 16.46 14.22
N GLU A 458 -22.55 16.07 14.51
CA GLU A 458 -21.37 16.93 14.37
C GLU A 458 -20.44 16.53 13.23
N VAL A 459 -20.41 15.24 12.85
CA VAL A 459 -19.36 14.70 11.98
C VAL A 459 -19.92 13.73 10.93
N LEU A 460 -19.40 13.84 9.71
CA LEU A 460 -19.50 12.84 8.65
C LEU A 460 -18.39 11.78 8.81
N SER A 461 -18.78 10.51 8.83
CA SER A 461 -17.87 9.37 8.85
C SER A 461 -17.91 8.62 7.51
N VAL A 462 -16.76 8.51 6.83
CA VAL A 462 -16.64 7.80 5.56
C VAL A 462 -15.63 6.65 5.69
N VAL A 463 -16.04 5.44 5.35
CA VAL A 463 -15.18 4.25 5.36
C VAL A 463 -14.70 3.92 3.94
N LEU A 464 -13.38 3.92 3.73
CA LEU A 464 -12.76 3.67 2.44
C LEU A 464 -12.18 2.24 2.40
N LEU A 465 -12.88 1.31 1.71
CA LEU A 465 -12.55 -0.13 1.70
C LEU A 465 -11.52 -0.56 0.64
N LYS A 466 -11.61 -0.03 -0.59
CA LYS A 466 -10.78 -0.48 -1.72
C LYS A 466 -9.53 0.40 -1.88
N GLU A 467 -8.51 0.23 -1.03
CA GLU A 467 -7.24 0.98 -1.13
C GLU A 467 -6.05 0.12 -1.63
N LYS A 468 -5.42 0.53 -2.74
CA LYS A 468 -4.21 -0.11 -3.28
C LYS A 468 -3.09 -0.14 -2.23
N GLY A 469 -2.51 -1.32 -1.97
CA GLY A 469 -1.44 -1.55 -0.99
C GLY A 469 -1.92 -1.92 0.42
N ARG A 470 -3.23 -1.85 0.70
CA ARG A 470 -3.83 -2.22 2.00
C ARG A 470 -4.90 -3.31 1.88
N ARG A 471 -4.95 -4.03 0.74
CA ARG A 471 -5.95 -5.09 0.49
C ARG A 471 -5.69 -6.37 1.30
N HIS A 472 -4.45 -6.58 1.76
CA HIS A 472 -4.06 -7.77 2.53
C HIS A 472 -4.12 -7.56 4.06
N HIS A 473 -4.23 -6.31 4.51
CA HIS A 473 -4.39 -5.97 5.93
C HIS A 473 -5.80 -5.38 6.05
N GLN A 474 -6.72 -6.03 6.79
CA GLN A 474 -8.13 -5.63 6.95
C GLN A 474 -8.35 -4.21 7.57
N VAL A 475 -7.36 -3.32 7.55
CA VAL A 475 -7.41 -1.97 8.11
C VAL A 475 -8.19 -1.04 7.19
N LYS A 476 -9.49 -0.90 7.47
CA LYS A 476 -10.40 0.04 6.83
C LYS A 476 -10.05 1.48 7.26
N ARG A 477 -9.76 2.38 6.31
CA ARG A 477 -9.48 3.78 6.64
C ARG A 477 -10.79 4.53 6.82
N ARG A 478 -11.00 5.08 8.02
CA ARG A 478 -12.17 5.90 8.36
C ARG A 478 -11.78 7.37 8.37
N LEU A 479 -12.46 8.18 7.57
CA LEU A 479 -12.36 9.63 7.57
C LEU A 479 -13.45 10.22 8.43
N GLN A 480 -13.08 11.18 9.26
CA GLN A 480 -13.99 11.98 10.08
C GLN A 480 -13.92 13.43 9.60
N ILE A 481 -15.02 13.95 9.07
CA ILE A 481 -15.12 15.31 8.53
C ILE A 481 -16.17 16.07 9.34
N PRO A 482 -15.79 17.05 10.17
CA PRO A 482 -16.76 17.85 10.91
C PRO A 482 -17.67 18.61 9.95
N TRP A 483 -18.98 18.61 10.21
CA TRP A 483 -19.95 19.34 9.37
C TRP A 483 -19.67 20.84 9.31
N GLN A 484 -19.21 21.39 10.43
CA GLN A 484 -18.76 22.78 10.54
C GLN A 484 -17.44 23.06 9.79
N GLY A 485 -16.66 22.02 9.49
CA GLY A 485 -15.39 22.12 8.79
C GLY A 485 -15.56 22.43 7.30
N VAL A 486 -16.59 21.88 6.66
CA VAL A 486 -16.94 22.16 5.26
C VAL A 486 -18.39 22.60 5.20
N ARG A 487 -18.61 23.91 5.24
CA ARG A 487 -19.96 24.50 5.27
C ARG A 487 -20.76 24.05 4.04
N GLY A 488 -22.02 23.67 4.26
CA GLY A 488 -22.93 23.22 3.20
C GLY A 488 -22.73 21.77 2.73
N LEU A 489 -21.69 21.05 3.18
CA LEU A 489 -21.46 19.65 2.77
C LEU A 489 -22.63 18.73 3.18
N ARG A 490 -23.16 18.93 4.39
CA ARG A 490 -24.30 18.17 4.91
C ARG A 490 -25.52 18.29 4.00
N GLY A 491 -25.91 19.52 3.64
CA GLY A 491 -27.06 19.76 2.77
C GLY A 491 -26.89 19.15 1.37
N VAL A 492 -25.67 19.16 0.81
CA VAL A 492 -25.39 18.52 -0.48
C VAL A 492 -25.56 17.00 -0.43
N LEU A 493 -25.06 16.34 0.62
CA LEU A 493 -25.19 14.89 0.78
C LEU A 493 -26.63 14.48 1.11
N GLU A 494 -27.33 15.23 1.96
CA GLU A 494 -28.74 15.02 2.28
C GLU A 494 -29.62 15.22 1.03
N ASN A 495 -29.36 16.24 0.21
CA ASN A 495 -30.10 16.47 -1.03
C ASN A 495 -29.96 15.28 -1.98
N TRP A 496 -28.74 14.75 -2.14
CA TRP A 496 -28.50 13.52 -2.91
C TRP A 496 -29.28 12.33 -2.34
N GLN A 497 -29.15 12.05 -1.04
CA GLN A 497 -29.81 10.91 -0.40
C GLN A 497 -31.32 10.97 -0.57
N VAL A 498 -31.94 12.12 -0.28
CA VAL A 498 -33.39 12.29 -0.37
C VAL A 498 -33.89 12.03 -1.80
N HIS A 499 -33.28 12.65 -2.81
CA HIS A 499 -33.75 12.48 -4.18
C HIS A 499 -33.43 11.10 -4.76
N ARG A 500 -32.29 10.51 -4.39
CA ARG A 500 -31.94 9.13 -4.75
C ARG A 500 -32.97 8.15 -4.17
N ASP A 501 -33.26 8.27 -2.88
CA ASP A 501 -34.18 7.35 -2.19
C ASP A 501 -35.62 7.52 -2.69
N LEU A 502 -36.04 8.74 -3.01
CA LEU A 502 -37.33 9.01 -3.67
C LEU A 502 -37.41 8.34 -5.06
N ALA A 503 -36.34 8.38 -5.85
CA ALA A 503 -36.30 7.70 -7.14
C ALA A 503 -36.46 6.18 -6.99
N TRP A 504 -35.84 5.57 -5.97
CA TRP A 504 -36.00 4.15 -5.65
C TRP A 504 -37.40 3.80 -5.13
N ARG A 505 -38.05 4.69 -4.38
CA ARG A 505 -39.45 4.50 -3.94
C ARG A 505 -40.46 4.63 -5.08
N GLY A 506 -40.17 5.48 -6.07
CA GLY A 506 -41.02 5.71 -7.23
C GLY A 506 -40.87 4.66 -8.34
N ASP A 507 -39.83 3.82 -8.29
CA ASP A 507 -39.63 2.75 -9.26
C ASP A 507 -40.49 1.52 -8.92
N THR A 508 -41.66 1.43 -9.54
CA THR A 508 -42.59 0.30 -9.37
C THR A 508 -42.15 -0.97 -10.11
N SER A 509 -41.07 -0.92 -10.89
CA SER A 509 -40.54 -2.06 -11.65
C SER A 509 -39.49 -2.87 -10.87
N SER A 510 -39.00 -2.32 -9.75
CA SER A 510 -38.04 -2.98 -8.86
C SER A 510 -38.76 -3.79 -7.78
N THR A 511 -38.58 -5.11 -7.77
CA THR A 511 -39.04 -6.03 -6.71
C THR A 511 -38.21 -5.97 -5.43
N THR A 512 -37.23 -5.05 -5.33
CA THR A 512 -36.32 -4.97 -4.17
C THR A 512 -36.92 -4.05 -3.10
N PRO A 513 -37.15 -4.50 -1.85
CA PRO A 513 -37.71 -3.67 -0.79
C PRO A 513 -36.87 -2.41 -0.56
N THR A 514 -37.51 -1.26 -0.39
CA THR A 514 -36.89 0.05 -0.11
C THR A 514 -36.01 0.10 1.14
N SER A 515 -36.10 -0.90 2.03
CA SER A 515 -35.21 -1.06 3.19
C SER A 515 -33.87 -1.74 2.87
N ASN A 516 -33.72 -2.32 1.67
CA ASN A 516 -32.55 -3.08 1.21
C ASN A 516 -31.90 -2.46 -0.05
N VAL A 517 -31.67 -1.14 -0.09
CA VAL A 517 -30.70 -0.56 -1.05
C VAL A 517 -29.27 -0.82 -0.53
N THR A 518 -28.95 -2.10 -0.27
CA THR A 518 -27.64 -2.62 0.16
C THR A 518 -26.71 -2.72 -1.05
N GLY A 519 -26.52 -1.59 -1.72
CA GLY A 519 -25.71 -1.48 -2.91
C GLY A 519 -24.93 -0.17 -2.96
N SER A 520 -24.46 0.16 -4.16
CA SER A 520 -23.65 1.36 -4.41
C SER A 520 -24.38 2.62 -3.98
N TYR A 521 -23.69 3.48 -3.23
CA TYR A 521 -24.20 4.77 -2.77
C TYR A 521 -24.59 5.69 -3.94
N TRP A 522 -24.00 5.47 -5.12
CA TRP A 522 -24.13 6.32 -6.30
C TRP A 522 -25.15 5.82 -7.32
N ARG A 523 -25.74 4.64 -7.11
CA ARG A 523 -26.58 3.98 -8.13
C ARG A 523 -28.01 4.53 -8.14
N LEU A 524 -28.51 4.78 -9.34
CA LEU A 524 -29.90 5.13 -9.61
C LEU A 524 -30.70 3.93 -10.15
N PRO A 525 -32.05 3.96 -10.06
CA PRO A 525 -32.90 2.94 -10.67
C PRO A 525 -32.61 2.72 -12.15
N GLY A 526 -32.60 1.45 -12.58
CA GLY A 526 -32.35 1.05 -13.97
C GLY A 526 -30.89 1.04 -14.42
N GLU A 527 -29.94 1.56 -13.64
CA GLU A 527 -28.51 1.48 -13.97
C GLU A 527 -27.95 0.08 -13.69
N ARG A 528 -27.29 -0.51 -14.70
CA ARG A 528 -26.69 -1.86 -14.64
C ARG A 528 -25.16 -1.80 -14.67
N GLY A 529 -24.52 -2.86 -14.20
CA GLY A 529 -23.06 -3.02 -14.25
C GLY A 529 -22.31 -2.58 -12.97
N PRO A 530 -21.01 -2.90 -12.88
CA PRO A 530 -20.18 -2.57 -11.73
C PRO A 530 -19.87 -1.06 -11.71
N PHE A 531 -20.06 -0.44 -10.56
CA PHE A 531 -19.63 0.95 -10.30
C PHE A 531 -18.15 0.95 -9.95
N GLU A 532 -17.30 0.73 -10.95
CA GLU A 532 -15.87 0.53 -10.79
C GLU A 532 -15.08 1.29 -11.86
N GLY A 533 -13.87 1.73 -11.51
CA GLY A 533 -12.92 2.31 -12.45
C GLY A 533 -12.98 3.84 -12.58
N ALA A 534 -11.86 4.41 -12.99
CA ALA A 534 -11.68 5.84 -13.19
C ALA A 534 -12.47 6.42 -14.38
N THR A 535 -12.92 5.60 -15.34
CA THR A 535 -13.65 6.06 -16.53
C THR A 535 -15.01 6.64 -16.16
N LEU A 536 -15.80 5.90 -15.39
CA LEU A 536 -17.12 6.37 -14.92
C LEU A 536 -16.98 7.65 -14.07
N VAL A 537 -15.92 7.75 -13.28
CA VAL A 537 -15.60 8.95 -12.50
C VAL A 537 -15.23 10.14 -13.40
N ASN A 538 -14.48 9.91 -14.48
CA ASN A 538 -14.21 10.96 -15.46
C ASN A 538 -15.51 11.49 -16.06
N GLU A 539 -16.43 10.61 -16.45
CA GLU A 539 -17.73 11.00 -17.02
C GLU A 539 -18.51 11.90 -16.06
N TRP A 540 -18.58 11.55 -14.78
CA TRP A 540 -19.28 12.37 -13.78
C TRP A 540 -18.60 13.72 -13.53
N ILE A 541 -17.27 13.75 -13.44
CA ILE A 541 -16.55 15.01 -13.24
C ILE A 541 -16.70 15.90 -14.48
N GLN A 542 -16.59 15.37 -15.70
CA GLN A 542 -16.78 16.16 -16.91
C GLN A 542 -18.22 16.66 -17.01
N LEU A 543 -19.22 15.81 -16.74
CA LEU A 543 -20.63 16.22 -16.71
C LEU A 543 -20.88 17.38 -15.73
N ALA A 544 -20.22 17.37 -14.56
CA ALA A 544 -20.30 18.45 -13.59
C ALA A 544 -19.59 19.74 -14.07
N LEU A 545 -18.41 19.62 -14.67
CA LEU A 545 -17.60 20.78 -15.04
C LEU A 545 -18.12 21.46 -16.32
N ASP A 546 -18.55 20.68 -17.30
CA ASP A 546 -19.09 21.18 -18.57
C ASP A 546 -20.38 21.97 -18.35
N SER A 547 -21.29 21.48 -17.49
CA SER A 547 -22.53 22.19 -17.17
C SER A 547 -22.30 23.51 -16.42
N LEU A 548 -21.15 23.64 -15.75
CA LEU A 548 -20.74 24.83 -15.01
C LEU A 548 -19.78 25.74 -15.79
N GLY A 549 -19.43 25.38 -17.04
CA GLY A 549 -18.45 26.13 -17.85
C GLY A 549 -17.04 26.16 -17.24
N CYS A 550 -16.69 25.17 -16.41
CA CYS A 550 -15.42 25.09 -15.70
C CYS A 550 -14.33 24.48 -16.59
N LEU A 551 -13.52 25.32 -17.22
CA LEU A 551 -12.46 24.90 -18.12
C LEU A 551 -11.13 24.62 -17.41
N PRO A 552 -10.30 23.70 -17.92
CA PRO A 552 -8.92 23.56 -17.45
C PRO A 552 -8.09 24.79 -17.86
N PRO A 553 -6.99 25.08 -17.14
CA PRO A 553 -6.03 26.10 -17.57
C PRO A 553 -5.40 25.70 -18.92
N GLU A 554 -4.82 26.69 -19.61
CA GLU A 554 -4.20 26.49 -20.92
C GLU A 554 -3.16 25.36 -20.89
N GLY A 555 -3.22 24.45 -21.87
CA GLY A 555 -2.37 23.26 -21.92
C GLY A 555 -2.66 22.22 -20.85
N GLY A 556 -3.74 22.37 -20.07
CA GLY A 556 -4.15 21.43 -19.03
C GLY A 556 -5.36 20.58 -19.40
N HIS A 557 -5.57 19.50 -18.66
CA HIS A 557 -6.84 18.76 -18.68
C HIS A 557 -7.25 18.29 -17.27
N PHE A 558 -8.56 18.17 -17.05
CA PHE A 558 -9.12 17.54 -15.85
C PHE A 558 -9.40 16.06 -16.06
N SER A 559 -9.22 15.28 -14.99
CA SER A 559 -9.60 13.87 -14.93
C SER A 559 -10.02 13.49 -13.51
N ALA A 560 -10.37 12.23 -13.30
CA ALA A 560 -10.72 11.61 -12.03
C ALA A 560 -9.67 11.83 -10.94
N HIS A 561 -8.39 11.95 -11.31
CA HIS A 561 -7.33 12.25 -10.37
C HIS A 561 -7.12 13.75 -10.10
N SER A 562 -7.74 14.64 -10.87
CA SER A 562 -7.66 16.09 -10.67
C SER A 562 -8.36 16.54 -9.39
N THR A 563 -9.46 15.90 -8.98
CA THR A 563 -10.10 16.15 -7.67
C THR A 563 -9.14 15.83 -6.52
N ARG A 564 -8.48 14.68 -6.59
CA ARG A 564 -7.49 14.26 -5.59
C ARG A 564 -6.24 15.15 -5.58
N LYS A 565 -5.74 15.58 -6.76
CA LYS A 565 -4.63 16.55 -6.89
C LYS A 565 -5.06 17.91 -6.32
N GLY A 566 -6.29 18.35 -6.61
CA GLY A 566 -6.88 19.58 -6.09
C GLY A 566 -7.03 19.57 -4.58
N ALA A 567 -7.48 18.46 -3.99
CA ALA A 567 -7.60 18.33 -2.54
C ALA A 567 -6.26 18.39 -1.81
N ALA A 568 -5.26 17.64 -2.30
CA ALA A 568 -3.91 17.68 -1.74
C ALA A 568 -3.25 19.06 -1.89
N THR A 569 -3.43 19.69 -3.04
CA THR A 569 -2.93 21.05 -3.33
C THR A 569 -3.60 22.08 -2.43
N GLY A 570 -4.93 22.12 -2.38
CA GLY A 570 -5.70 23.07 -1.58
C GLY A 570 -5.42 22.94 -0.09
N ALA A 571 -5.39 21.72 0.44
CA ALA A 571 -5.07 21.51 1.85
C ALA A 571 -3.64 21.96 2.21
N ARG A 572 -2.66 21.72 1.33
CA ARG A 572 -1.30 22.20 1.55
C ARG A 572 -1.18 23.72 1.44
N ALA A 573 -1.88 24.33 0.48
CA ALA A 573 -1.87 25.78 0.29
C ALA A 573 -2.41 26.52 1.52
N VAL A 574 -3.46 26.00 2.18
CA VAL A 574 -4.01 26.57 3.43
C VAL A 574 -3.21 26.24 4.70
N GLY A 575 -2.10 25.51 4.58
CA GLY A 575 -1.20 25.22 5.71
C GLY A 575 -1.45 23.90 6.44
N THR A 576 -2.28 22.99 5.90
CA THR A 576 -2.49 21.66 6.48
C THR A 576 -1.18 20.85 6.48
N VAL A 577 -0.77 20.30 7.63
CA VAL A 577 0.45 19.48 7.75
C VAL A 577 0.40 18.24 6.84
N LEU A 578 1.57 17.82 6.34
CA LEU A 578 1.66 16.78 5.30
C LEU A 578 1.14 15.43 5.81
N GLU A 579 1.32 15.13 7.09
CA GLU A 579 0.85 13.92 7.76
C GLU A 579 -0.67 13.77 7.65
N ARG A 580 -1.39 14.88 7.84
CA ARG A 580 -2.86 14.92 7.72
C ARG A 580 -3.29 14.77 6.26
N VAL A 581 -2.58 15.39 5.31
CA VAL A 581 -2.80 15.18 3.86
C VAL A 581 -2.55 13.73 3.46
N CYS A 582 -1.46 13.13 3.95
CA CYS A 582 -1.12 11.72 3.75
C CYS A 582 -2.20 10.80 4.32
N PHE A 583 -2.66 11.06 5.54
CA PHE A 583 -3.75 10.32 6.15
C PHE A 583 -5.05 10.43 5.34
N PHE A 584 -5.45 11.63 4.93
CA PHE A 584 -6.69 11.86 4.15
C PHE A 584 -6.62 11.27 2.74
N GLY A 585 -5.47 11.27 2.08
CA GLY A 585 -5.33 10.60 0.80
C GLY A 585 -5.02 9.10 0.90
N GLY A 586 -4.61 8.57 2.04
CA GLY A 586 -4.13 7.18 2.11
C GLY A 586 -2.77 7.00 1.43
N TRP A 587 -1.90 8.00 1.52
CA TRP A 587 -0.48 7.87 1.20
C TRP A 587 0.29 7.46 2.46
N ALA A 588 1.31 6.61 2.32
CA ALA A 588 2.25 6.36 3.41
C ALA A 588 3.02 7.66 3.70
N GLN A 589 3.28 7.95 4.98
CA GLN A 589 3.97 9.19 5.38
C GLN A 589 5.37 9.31 4.77
N THR A 590 6.03 8.18 4.52
CA THR A 590 7.35 8.09 3.86
C THR A 590 7.28 8.11 2.33
N SER A 591 6.09 8.10 1.73
CA SER A 591 5.95 7.98 0.27
C SER A 591 6.14 9.33 -0.43
N SER A 592 7.10 9.39 -1.35
CA SER A 592 7.28 10.54 -2.25
C SER A 592 6.12 10.75 -3.24
N ALA A 593 5.18 9.79 -3.35
CA ALA A 593 4.07 9.86 -4.28
C ALA A 593 3.13 11.04 -4.01
N VAL A 594 2.97 11.46 -2.75
CA VAL A 594 2.10 12.59 -2.38
C VAL A 594 2.54 13.90 -3.04
N HIS A 595 3.85 14.10 -3.21
CA HIS A 595 4.39 15.32 -3.82
C HIS A 595 4.01 15.48 -5.30
N ARG A 596 3.68 14.38 -6.00
CA ARG A 596 3.17 14.46 -7.39
C ARG A 596 1.71 14.94 -7.45
N TYR A 597 1.00 14.93 -6.32
CA TYR A 597 -0.38 15.39 -6.20
C TYR A 597 -0.49 16.81 -5.63
N ILE A 598 0.62 17.41 -5.18
CA ILE A 598 0.63 18.76 -4.62
C ILE A 598 1.28 19.67 -5.66
N ASP A 599 0.53 20.66 -6.13
CA ASP A 599 1.10 21.76 -6.89
C ASP A 599 1.72 22.79 -5.92
N PRO A 600 3.06 22.95 -5.89
CA PRO A 600 3.70 23.87 -4.97
C PRO A 600 3.50 25.35 -5.35
N THR A 601 2.93 25.63 -6.51
CA THR A 601 2.70 27.00 -7.00
C THR A 601 1.32 27.54 -6.63
N ALA A 602 0.42 26.69 -6.13
CA ALA A 602 -0.93 27.09 -5.77
C ALA A 602 -0.94 28.07 -4.60
N ILE A 603 -1.59 29.21 -4.81
CA ILE A 603 -1.79 30.26 -3.81
C ILE A 603 -3.11 29.95 -3.07
N PRO A 604 -3.15 30.03 -1.72
CA PRO A 604 -4.38 29.82 -0.98
C PRO A 604 -5.43 30.88 -1.36
N ASP A 605 -6.65 30.43 -1.63
CA ASP A 605 -7.82 31.26 -1.88
C ASP A 605 -8.95 30.96 -0.89
N GLU A 606 -10.04 31.74 -0.94
CA GLU A 606 -11.20 31.58 -0.04
C GLU A 606 -11.90 30.23 -0.20
N TYR A 607 -11.88 29.64 -1.41
CA TYR A 607 -12.51 28.35 -1.68
C TYR A 607 -11.70 27.20 -1.11
N MET A 608 -10.37 27.26 -1.19
CA MET A 608 -9.47 26.32 -0.53
C MET A 608 -9.64 26.41 1.00
N GLN A 609 -9.79 27.62 1.55
CA GLN A 609 -10.10 27.82 2.96
C GLN A 609 -11.46 27.23 3.35
N HIS A 610 -12.47 27.37 2.49
CA HIS A 610 -13.79 26.78 2.69
C HIS A 610 -13.75 25.25 2.80
N PHE A 611 -12.97 24.57 1.97
CA PHE A 611 -12.88 23.09 2.00
C PHE A 611 -11.89 22.55 3.03
N PHE A 612 -10.78 23.25 3.28
CA PHE A 612 -9.64 22.69 4.01
C PHE A 612 -9.12 23.57 5.16
N GLY A 613 -9.68 24.75 5.41
CA GLY A 613 -9.23 25.63 6.50
C GLY A 613 -9.33 24.96 7.86
N TRP A 614 -10.35 24.13 8.08
CA TRP A 614 -10.50 23.31 9.29
C TRP A 614 -9.40 22.23 9.46
N MET A 615 -8.66 21.93 8.40
CA MET A 615 -7.56 20.97 8.42
C MET A 615 -6.24 21.60 8.87
N ALA A 616 -6.10 22.91 8.74
CA ALA A 616 -4.92 23.63 9.18
C ALA A 616 -4.81 23.64 10.72
N PRO A 617 -3.59 23.68 11.29
CA PRO A 617 -3.41 23.88 12.72
C PRO A 617 -4.07 25.19 13.15
N GLN A 618 -4.86 25.18 14.23
CA GLN A 618 -5.41 26.42 14.78
C GLN A 618 -4.31 27.17 15.54
N GLY A 619 -3.89 28.32 15.01
CA GLY A 619 -2.88 29.24 15.58
C GLY A 619 -1.74 29.50 14.59
N SER A 620 -1.73 30.62 13.85
CA SER A 620 -1.53 31.96 14.39
C SER A 620 -2.17 33.00 13.45
N CYS A 621 -3.33 33.54 13.84
CA CYS A 621 -3.70 34.88 13.42
C CYS A 621 -2.74 35.83 14.13
N GLY A 622 -1.79 36.38 13.37
CA GLY A 622 -1.10 37.62 13.67
C GLY A 622 -1.77 38.76 12.91
#